data_AF-A0A246B6L2-F1
#
_entry.id   AF-A0A246B6L2-F1
#
_cell.length_a   1.000
_cell.length_b   1.000
_cell.length_c   1.000
_cell.angle_alpha   90.00
_cell.angle_beta   90.00
_cell.angle_gamma   90.00
#
_symmetry.space_group_name_H-M   'P 1'
#
loop_
_entity.id
_entity.type
_entity.pdbx_description
1 polymer ?
#
loop_
_entity_poly.entity_id
_entity_poly.type
_entity_poly.pdbx_seq_one_letter_code
_entity_poly.pdbx_strand_id
1 'polypeptide(L)' 'MAKLWKVTAKRDSGKIVKGMSVEIVISDRSGEPRPKEIVSAFQTKYNIEVKEGNCGSSYFVIEKI' A
#
# COMPACT_ATOMS: atom_id res chain seq x y z
N MET A 1 -5.25 2.36 -20.01
CA MET A 1 -4.54 1.14 -19.58
C MET A 1 -4.40 1.21 -18.07
N ALA A 2 -5.10 0.34 -17.34
CA ALA A 2 -4.94 0.27 -15.89
C ALA A 2 -3.54 -0.25 -15.57
N LYS A 3 -2.82 0.41 -14.66
CA LYS A 3 -1.53 -0.07 -14.17
C LYS A 3 -1.76 -0.76 -12.84
N LEU A 4 -1.29 -2.00 -12.74
CA LEU A 4 -1.35 -2.77 -11.52
C LEU A 4 -0.08 -2.49 -10.72
N TRP A 5 -0.24 -2.20 -9.44
CA TRP A 5 0.88 -1.93 -8.54
C TRP A 5 0.81 -2.90 -7.37
N LYS A 6 1.90 -3.64 -7.15
CA LYS A 6 2.10 -4.43 -5.96
C LYS A 6 2.72 -3.56 -4.89
N VAL A 7 2.15 -3.57 -3.69
CA VAL A 7 2.71 -2.84 -2.58
C VAL A 7 2.92 -3.78 -1.42
N THR A 8 4.17 -3.92 -1.00
CA THR A 8 4.60 -4.87 0.02
C THR A 8 5.12 -4.11 1.24
N ALA A 9 4.59 -4.41 2.41
CA ALA A 9 5.08 -3.87 3.67
C ALA A 9 6.46 -4.45 4.01
N LYS A 10 7.47 -3.59 4.06
CA LYS A 10 8.86 -3.97 4.36
C LYS A 10 9.12 -4.12 5.86
N ARG A 11 8.27 -3.53 6.68
CA ARG A 11 8.40 -3.45 8.14
C ARG A 11 7.04 -3.42 8.79
N ASP A 12 7.00 -3.83 10.05
CA ASP A 12 5.82 -3.68 10.89
C ASP A 12 5.56 -2.18 11.16
N SER A 13 4.29 -1.77 11.04
CA SER A 13 3.84 -0.44 11.41
C SER A 13 2.43 -0.51 11.94
N GLY A 14 2.31 -0.50 13.27
CA GLY A 14 1.05 -0.70 13.96
C GLY A 14 0.46 -2.09 13.68
N LYS A 15 -0.62 -2.13 12.89
CA LYS A 15 -1.30 -3.38 12.49
C LYS A 15 -0.84 -3.94 11.14
N ILE A 16 -0.01 -3.21 10.39
CA ILE A 16 0.63 -3.73 9.18
C ILE A 16 1.82 -4.58 9.63
N VAL A 17 1.83 -5.85 9.27
CA VAL A 17 2.94 -6.76 9.56
C VAL A 17 3.88 -6.79 8.37
N LYS A 18 5.19 -6.85 8.63
CA LYS A 18 6.21 -7.07 7.60
C LYS A 18 5.86 -8.32 6.78
N GLY A 19 5.78 -8.16 5.46
CA GLY A 19 5.41 -9.24 4.53
C GLY A 19 3.96 -9.20 4.06
N MET A 20 3.10 -8.34 4.61
CA MET A 20 1.79 -8.11 4.02
C MET A 20 1.95 -7.40 2.67
N SER A 21 1.19 -7.82 1.66
CA SER A 21 1.21 -7.19 0.34
C SER A 21 -0.20 -6.99 -0.21
N VAL A 22 -0.45 -5.83 -0.82
CA VAL A 22 -1.69 -5.56 -1.54
C VAL A 22 -1.41 -5.24 -2.99
N GLU A 23 -2.42 -5.45 -3.82
CA GLU A 23 -2.41 -5.09 -5.22
C GLU A 23 -3.37 -3.93 -5.39
N ILE A 24 -2.88 -2.84 -5.97
CA ILE A 24 -3.61 -1.61 -6.19
C ILE A 24 -3.74 -1.43 -7.69
N VAL A 25 -4.97 -1.43 -8.17
CA VAL A 25 -5.28 -1.14 -9.56
C VAL A 25 -5.48 0.35 -9.68
N ILE A 26 -4.57 1.05 -10.36
CA ILE A 26 -4.77 2.46 -10.68
C ILE A 26 -5.12 2.57 -12.16
N SER A 27 -6.39 2.82 -12.41
CA SER A 27 -6.94 3.07 -13.74
C SER A 27 -6.90 4.54 -14.13
N ASP A 28 -6.95 5.43 -13.12
CA ASP A 28 -7.16 6.87 -13.30
C ASP A 28 -5.86 7.64 -13.55
N ARG A 29 -4.74 7.19 -12.97
CA ARG A 29 -3.42 7.80 -13.16
C ARG A 29 -2.34 6.80 -13.52
N SER A 30 -1.34 7.27 -14.28
CA SER A 30 -0.22 6.44 -14.74
C SER A 30 0.99 6.39 -13.80
N GLY A 31 0.88 6.98 -12.59
CA GLY A 31 1.96 7.14 -11.62
C GLY A 31 1.80 6.26 -10.37
N GLU A 32 2.84 6.23 -9.54
CA GLU A 32 2.91 5.40 -8.34
C GLU A 32 1.70 5.60 -7.38
N PRO A 33 1.23 4.55 -6.71
CA PRO A 33 0.23 4.64 -5.65
C PRO A 33 0.75 5.50 -4.49
N ARG A 34 -0.05 6.47 -4.05
CA ARG A 34 0.30 7.32 -2.91
C ARG A 34 0.26 6.50 -1.63
N PRO A 35 1.07 6.84 -0.62
CA PRO A 35 1.04 6.18 0.69
C PRO A 35 -0.38 6.09 1.30
N LYS A 36 -1.20 7.13 1.11
CA LYS A 36 -2.60 7.13 1.57
C LYS A 36 -3.46 6.06 0.92
N GLU A 37 -3.32 5.88 -0.39
CA GLU A 37 -4.09 4.86 -1.13
C GLU A 37 -3.59 3.46 -0.81
N ILE A 38 -2.28 3.32 -0.59
CA ILE A 38 -1.67 2.08 -0.12
C ILE A 38 -2.27 1.71 1.23
N VAL A 39 -2.21 2.62 2.19
CA VAL A 39 -2.75 2.40 3.52
C VAL A 39 -4.24 2.06 3.41
N SER A 40 -5.03 2.83 2.67
CA SER A 40 -6.46 2.56 2.48
C SER A 40 -6.73 1.18 1.84
N ALA A 41 -5.91 0.76 0.86
CA ALA A 41 -6.00 -0.56 0.24
C ALA A 41 -5.64 -1.68 1.23
N PHE A 42 -4.61 -1.49 2.07
CA PHE A 42 -4.28 -2.42 3.15
C PHE A 42 -5.39 -2.51 4.19
N GLN A 43 -5.94 -1.37 4.62
CA GLN A 43 -7.04 -1.31 5.56
C GLN A 43 -8.28 -2.02 5.01
N THR A 44 -8.60 -1.83 3.72
CA THR A 44 -9.74 -2.48 3.07
C THR A 44 -9.51 -3.98 2.87
N LYS A 45 -8.34 -4.39 2.37
CA LYS A 45 -8.05 -5.80 2.03
C LYS A 45 -7.85 -6.68 3.25
N TYR A 46 -7.26 -6.14 4.31
CA TYR A 46 -6.98 -6.87 5.54
C TYR A 46 -7.88 -6.49 6.72
N ASN A 47 -8.82 -5.56 6.52
CA ASN A 47 -9.69 -5.00 7.57
C ASN A 47 -8.91 -4.52 8.81
N ILE A 48 -7.73 -3.92 8.57
CA ILE A 48 -6.83 -3.41 9.61
C ILE A 48 -7.00 -1.91 9.76
N GLU A 49 -6.74 -1.40 10.97
CA GLU A 49 -6.80 0.04 11.26
C GLU A 49 -5.38 0.58 11.37
N VAL A 50 -4.97 1.40 10.41
CA VAL A 50 -3.60 1.89 10.26
C VAL A 50 -3.65 3.41 10.27
N LYS A 51 -2.94 4.03 11.23
CA LYS A 51 -2.85 5.49 11.28
C LYS A 51 -1.87 5.99 10.21
N GLU A 52 -2.35 6.81 9.28
CA GLU A 52 -1.58 7.43 8.19
C GLU A 52 -0.29 8.12 8.68
N GLY A 53 -0.27 8.63 9.92
CA GLY A 53 0.88 9.32 10.51
C GLY A 53 2.11 8.44 10.82
N ASN A 54 1.97 7.12 10.90
CA ASN A 54 3.06 6.19 11.23
C ASN A 54 3.61 5.41 10.02
N CYS A 55 3.05 5.63 8.83
CA CYS A 55 3.31 4.85 7.63
C CYS A 55 3.98 5.72 6.56
N GLY A 56 5.29 5.97 6.74
CA GLY A 56 6.09 6.68 5.73
C GLY A 56 6.24 5.87 4.44
N SER A 57 6.44 6.53 3.31
CA SER A 57 6.68 5.88 2.00
C SER A 57 7.79 4.82 2.05
N SER A 58 8.83 5.05 2.86
CA SER A 58 9.94 4.12 3.07
C SER A 58 9.56 2.79 3.77
N TYR A 59 8.32 2.63 4.24
CA TYR A 59 7.82 1.42 4.92
C TYR A 59 7.24 0.42 3.92
N PHE A 60 6.94 0.88 2.72
CA PHE A 60 6.34 0.08 1.67
C PHE A 60 7.27 -0.01 0.46
N VAL A 61 7.31 -1.17 -0.15
CA VAL A 61 7.94 -1.42 -1.44
C VAL A 61 6.83 -1.39 -2.47
N ILE A 62 6.90 -0.45 -3.39
CA ILE A 62 5.92 -0.26 -4.46
C ILE A 62 6.57 -0.76 -5.75
N GLU A 63 5.95 -1.76 -6.37
CA GLU A 63 6.43 -2.38 -7.60
C GLU A 63 5.31 -2.36 -8.62
N LYS A 64 5.64 -2.02 -9.87
CA LYS A 64 4.68 -2.05 -10.97
C LYS A 64 4.60 -3.48 -11.53
N ILE A 65 3.39 -3.99 -11.73
CA ILE A 65 3.11 -5.27 -12.39
C ILE A 65 2.55 -5.01 -13.80
#